data_AF-A0A5D6VCK1-F1
#
_entry.id   AF-A0A5D6VCK1-F1
#
_cell.length_a   1.000
_cell.length_b   1.000
_cell.length_c   1.000
_cell.angle_alpha   90.00
_cell.angle_beta   90.00
_cell.angle_gamma   90.00
#
_symmetry.space_group_name_H-M   'P 1'
#
loop_
_entity.id
_entity.type
_entity.pdbx_description
1 polymer ?
#
loop_
_entity_poly.entity_id
_entity_poly.type
_entity_poly.pdbx_seq_one_letter_code
_entity_poly.pdbx_strand_id
1 'polypeptide(L)'
;MATTRKPRLSTTVTDAQLIPETDLSGEIPEADLPEDSDAEATLCPTCGDLLAWHEEACDASPSATQQAPPVHRKLDTFAYDLGQPVQPATQAQPHTVVWRGQLKERSPETGWVQRVNVYRLNDGFWDCYREEELQVA
;
A
#
# COMPACT_ATOMS: atom_id res chain seq x y z
N MET A 1 43.54 29.49 26.86
CA MET A 1 42.66 29.77 25.72
C MET A 1 43.26 29.12 24.49
N ALA A 2 42.69 28.00 24.04
CA ALA A 2 43.16 27.27 22.87
C ALA A 2 41.94 27.02 21.96
N THR A 3 42.01 27.52 20.73
CA THR A 3 41.00 27.31 19.68
C THR A 3 41.56 26.27 18.70
N THR A 4 40.81 25.21 18.44
CA THR A 4 41.17 24.26 17.37
C THR A 4 39.96 24.03 16.47
N ARG A 5 40.12 24.45 15.21
CA ARG A 5 39.16 24.40 14.11
C ARG A 5 39.08 22.98 13.53
N LYS A 6 37.88 22.67 13.02
CA LYS A 6 37.46 21.48 12.26
C LYS A 6 38.30 21.24 10.99
N PRO A 7 38.59 19.98 10.61
CA PRO A 7 38.91 19.63 9.24
C PRO A 7 37.63 19.36 8.43
N ARG A 8 37.50 20.08 7.31
CA ARG A 8 36.48 19.93 6.26
C ARG A 8 37.05 18.97 5.23
N LEU A 9 36.42 17.82 5.01
CA LEU A 9 36.78 16.92 3.92
C LEU A 9 36.24 17.51 2.61
N SER A 10 37.14 17.76 1.67
CA SER A 10 36.91 18.12 0.26
C SER A 10 37.85 17.24 -0.55
N THR A 11 37.38 16.66 -1.67
CA THR A 11 38.13 16.02 -2.79
C THR A 11 37.15 15.04 -3.46
N THR A 12 36.90 14.97 -4.77
CA THR A 12 37.31 15.70 -5.99
C THR A 12 36.33 15.31 -7.11
N VAL A 13 36.27 16.17 -8.13
CA VAL A 13 35.63 15.99 -9.44
C VAL A 13 36.36 14.94 -10.30
N THR A 14 35.60 14.12 -11.04
CA THR A 14 36.01 13.39 -12.27
C THR A 14 34.78 13.40 -13.20
N ASP A 15 34.63 14.36 -14.11
CA ASP A 15 35.07 14.40 -15.52
C ASP A 15 34.70 13.17 -16.38
N ALA A 16 33.67 13.38 -17.20
CA ALA A 16 33.34 12.81 -18.51
C ALA A 16 33.73 11.35 -18.86
N GLN A 17 32.71 10.47 -18.95
CA GLN A 17 32.59 9.55 -20.10
C GLN A 17 31.11 9.35 -20.50
N LEU A 18 30.79 9.91 -21.67
CA LEU A 18 30.00 9.33 -22.76
C LEU A 18 28.60 8.78 -22.42
N ILE A 19 27.61 9.63 -22.68
CA ILE A 19 26.24 9.26 -23.01
C ILE A 19 26.28 8.65 -24.43
N PRO A 20 25.90 7.39 -24.68
CA PRO A 20 25.56 6.98 -26.02
C PRO A 20 24.20 7.59 -26.37
N GLU A 21 24.23 8.62 -27.21
CA GLU A 21 23.08 9.11 -27.96
C GLU A 21 22.58 7.95 -28.82
N THR A 22 21.53 7.27 -28.34
CA THR A 22 20.84 6.27 -29.15
C THR A 22 19.80 7.02 -29.96
N ASP A 23 20.21 7.43 -31.16
CA ASP A 23 19.34 7.74 -32.27
C ASP A 23 18.47 6.50 -32.55
N LEU A 24 17.25 6.55 -32.04
CA LEU A 24 16.18 5.63 -32.41
C LEU A 24 15.03 6.51 -32.94
N SER A 25 15.27 7.08 -34.13
CA SER A 25 14.19 7.39 -35.06
C SER A 25 13.54 6.08 -35.49
N GLY A 26 12.74 5.51 -34.60
CA GLY A 26 11.76 4.49 -34.88
C GLY A 26 10.41 5.17 -35.02
N GLU A 27 10.02 5.42 -36.26
CA GLU A 27 8.65 5.77 -36.63
C GLU A 27 7.74 4.62 -36.18
N ILE A 28 7.03 4.80 -35.07
CA ILE A 28 6.05 3.84 -34.58
C ILE A 28 4.76 4.14 -35.37
N PRO A 29 4.24 3.21 -36.20
CA PRO A 29 2.94 3.42 -36.81
C PRO A 29 1.91 3.61 -35.70
N GLU A 30 1.19 4.73 -35.78
CA GLU A 30 0.06 5.12 -34.95
C GLU A 30 -1.03 4.05 -35.08
N ALA A 31 -0.94 3.03 -34.23
CA ALA A 31 -1.99 2.05 -34.06
C ALA A 31 -3.10 2.74 -33.27
N ASP A 32 -4.12 3.14 -34.01
CA ASP A 32 -5.48 3.44 -33.57
C ASP A 32 -5.86 2.52 -32.40
N LEU A 33 -5.70 3.03 -31.17
CA LEU A 33 -6.18 2.38 -29.96
C LEU A 33 -7.66 2.74 -29.87
N PRO A 34 -8.58 1.76 -29.95
CA PRO A 34 -9.99 2.07 -29.74
C PRO A 34 -10.20 2.63 -28.34
N GLU A 35 -10.60 3.90 -28.28
CA GLU A 35 -11.33 4.50 -27.15
C GLU A 35 -12.69 3.79 -27.03
N ASP A 36 -12.76 2.73 -26.21
CA ASP A 36 -13.92 2.23 -25.44
C ASP A 36 -13.45 0.88 -24.83
N SER A 37 -13.57 0.56 -23.55
CA SER A 37 -14.59 0.91 -22.60
C SER A 37 -13.94 1.03 -21.24
N ASP A 38 -14.43 1.97 -20.43
CA ASP A 38 -14.41 1.80 -18.98
C ASP A 38 -14.92 0.37 -18.71
N ALA A 39 -14.03 -0.52 -18.28
CA ALA A 39 -14.43 -1.83 -17.81
C ALA A 39 -15.16 -1.58 -16.50
N GLU A 40 -16.41 -1.10 -16.62
CA GLU A 40 -17.34 -0.87 -15.54
C GLU A 40 -17.38 -2.19 -14.80
N ALA A 41 -16.73 -2.14 -13.64
CA ALA A 41 -16.37 -3.30 -12.87
C ALA A 41 -17.68 -3.82 -12.26
N THR A 42 -18.43 -4.56 -13.09
CA THR A 42 -19.84 -4.87 -12.84
C THR A 42 -19.88 -5.73 -11.59
N LEU A 43 -20.54 -5.23 -10.55
CA LEU A 43 -20.61 -5.93 -9.27
C LEU A 43 -21.68 -7.02 -9.34
N CYS A 44 -21.37 -8.18 -8.79
CA CYS A 44 -22.30 -9.28 -8.65
C CYS A 44 -23.43 -8.86 -7.69
N PRO A 45 -24.71 -8.94 -8.09
CA PRO A 45 -25.83 -8.54 -7.23
C PRO A 45 -26.03 -9.47 -6.01
N THR A 46 -25.36 -10.63 -5.99
CA THR A 46 -25.48 -11.63 -4.92
C THR A 46 -24.47 -11.42 -3.79
N CYS A 47 -23.20 -11.15 -4.12
CA CYS A 47 -22.11 -10.98 -3.13
C CYS A 47 -21.52 -9.56 -3.09
N GLY A 48 -21.74 -8.75 -4.12
CA GLY A 48 -21.19 -7.40 -4.24
C GLY A 48 -19.75 -7.32 -4.76
N ASP A 49 -19.14 -8.46 -5.14
CA ASP A 49 -17.79 -8.50 -5.73
C ASP A 49 -17.79 -8.27 -7.24
N LEU A 50 -16.64 -7.96 -7.83
CA LEU A 50 -16.50 -7.81 -9.28
C LEU A 50 -16.83 -9.11 -10.01
N LEU A 51 -17.76 -9.08 -10.97
CA LEU A 51 -18.10 -10.25 -11.79
C LEU A 51 -16.90 -10.84 -12.52
N ALA A 52 -15.91 -10.01 -12.86
CA ALA A 52 -14.65 -10.46 -13.46
C ALA A 52 -13.82 -11.38 -12.55
N TRP A 53 -14.12 -11.45 -11.24
CA TRP A 53 -13.44 -12.30 -10.27
C TRP A 53 -14.15 -13.63 -10.03
N HIS A 54 -15.32 -13.82 -10.64
CA HIS A 54 -16.05 -15.07 -10.58
C HIS A 54 -15.64 -15.95 -11.76
N GLU A 55 -14.95 -17.04 -11.48
CA GLU A 55 -14.73 -18.12 -12.46
C GLU A 55 -16.00 -18.99 -12.65
N GLU A 56 -16.91 -18.96 -11.68
CA GLU A 56 -18.17 -19.72 -11.66
C GLU A 56 -19.37 -18.85 -11.24
N ALA A 57 -20.60 -19.30 -11.54
CA ALA A 57 -21.81 -18.59 -11.14
C ALA A 57 -21.90 -18.48 -9.60
N CYS A 58 -22.33 -17.32 -9.10
CA CYS A 58 -22.45 -17.08 -7.67
C CYS A 58 -23.62 -17.91 -7.10
N ASP A 59 -23.32 -19.08 -6.55
CA ASP A 59 -24.31 -19.95 -5.92
C ASP A 59 -24.67 -19.45 -4.52
N ALA A 60 -25.87 -18.89 -4.39
CA ALA A 60 -26.46 -18.50 -3.11
C ALA A 60 -27.01 -19.75 -2.39
N SER A 61 -26.14 -20.62 -1.90
CA SER A 61 -26.56 -21.81 -1.14
C SER A 61 -26.15 -21.70 0.34
N PRO A 62 -27.08 -21.53 1.29
CA PRO A 62 -26.75 -21.49 2.71
C PRO A 62 -26.68 -22.93 3.26
N SER A 63 -25.57 -23.63 3.03
CA SER A 63 -25.27 -24.88 3.75
C SER A 63 -24.49 -24.60 5.03
N ALA A 64 -25.16 -24.87 6.16
CA ALA A 64 -24.66 -24.69 7.51
C ALA A 64 -23.67 -25.78 7.95
N THR A 65 -22.75 -25.37 8.84
CA THR A 65 -21.91 -26.19 9.74
C THR A 65 -20.62 -26.77 9.17
N GLN A 66 -19.64 -25.90 8.94
CA GLN A 66 -18.23 -26.21 9.21
C GLN A 66 -17.68 -25.10 10.10
N GLN A 67 -17.01 -25.54 11.16
CA GLN A 67 -16.25 -24.75 12.12
C GLN A 67 -15.64 -23.53 11.42
N ALA A 68 -16.12 -22.33 11.76
CA ALA A 68 -15.68 -21.13 11.11
C ALA A 68 -14.15 -21.03 11.24
N PRO A 69 -13.36 -21.03 10.15
CA PRO A 69 -12.05 -20.39 10.20
C PRO A 69 -12.28 -18.98 10.76
N PRO A 70 -11.35 -18.40 11.54
CA PRO A 70 -11.53 -17.07 12.10
C PRO A 70 -11.99 -16.18 10.97
N VAL A 71 -13.23 -15.70 11.12
CA VAL A 71 -13.95 -14.83 10.19
C VAL A 71 -12.91 -13.98 9.49
N HIS A 72 -12.77 -14.14 8.17
CA HIS A 72 -12.14 -13.13 7.34
C HIS A 72 -12.93 -11.85 7.63
N ARG A 73 -12.47 -11.09 8.64
CA ARG A 73 -13.01 -9.78 8.96
C ARG A 73 -12.88 -9.04 7.63
N LYS A 74 -14.01 -8.59 7.09
CA LYS A 74 -14.03 -7.60 6.01
C LYS A 74 -13.16 -6.43 6.49
N LEU A 75 -11.87 -6.48 6.17
CA LEU A 75 -10.89 -5.43 6.43
C LEU A 75 -11.00 -4.32 5.37
N ASP A 76 -12.13 -4.25 4.65
CA ASP A 76 -12.42 -3.14 3.74
C ASP A 76 -12.68 -1.82 4.48
N THR A 77 -12.78 -1.85 5.81
CA THR A 77 -12.91 -0.64 6.62
C THR A 77 -11.64 -0.41 7.41
N PHE A 78 -11.01 0.74 7.19
CA PHE A 78 -9.93 1.26 8.02
C PHE A 78 -10.50 1.71 9.37
N ALA A 79 -9.87 1.35 10.48
CA ALA A 79 -10.27 1.84 11.80
C ALA A 79 -9.96 3.34 12.02
N TYR A 80 -8.99 3.89 11.28
CA TYR A 80 -8.56 5.27 11.43
C TYR A 80 -8.69 6.06 10.11
N ASP A 81 -9.17 7.30 10.22
CA ASP A 81 -9.30 8.24 9.11
C ASP A 81 -8.07 9.14 8.94
N LEU A 82 -7.90 9.69 7.73
CA LEU A 82 -6.86 10.68 7.46
C LEU A 82 -7.11 11.95 8.30
N GLY A 83 -6.05 12.48 8.90
CA GLY A 83 -6.09 13.60 9.83
C GLY A 83 -6.48 13.23 11.26
N GLN A 84 -6.89 11.99 11.52
CA GLN A 84 -7.23 11.54 12.87
C GLN A 84 -5.97 11.51 13.76
N PRO A 85 -6.03 12.04 14.99
CA PRO A 85 -4.94 11.90 15.96
C PRO A 85 -4.92 10.48 16.51
N VAL A 86 -3.78 9.82 16.37
CA VAL A 86 -3.50 8.47 16.88
C VAL A 86 -2.15 8.47 17.59
N GLN A 87 -1.97 7.54 18.51
CA GLN A 87 -0.73 7.37 19.25
C GLN A 87 -0.14 5.99 18.96
N PRO A 88 1.12 5.90 18.50
CA PRO A 88 1.83 4.63 18.41
C PRO A 88 2.08 4.04 19.79
N ALA A 89 1.92 2.73 19.95
CA ALA A 89 2.23 2.04 21.21
C ALA A 89 3.69 2.20 21.65
N THR A 90 4.61 2.44 20.71
CA THR A 90 6.04 2.66 20.96
C THR A 90 6.37 4.11 21.33
N GLN A 91 5.45 5.07 21.15
CA GLN A 91 5.70 6.49 21.35
C GLN A 91 4.69 7.11 22.32
N ALA A 92 5.15 8.03 23.18
CA ALA A 92 4.28 8.71 24.14
C ALA A 92 3.50 9.90 23.54
N GLN A 93 3.71 10.23 22.26
CA GLN A 93 3.17 11.44 21.64
C GLN A 93 2.15 11.09 20.54
N PRO A 94 1.01 11.81 20.48
CA PRO A 94 0.05 11.64 19.41
C PRO A 94 0.52 12.29 18.11
N HIS A 95 0.22 11.61 16.99
CA HIS A 95 0.52 12.03 15.63
C HIS A 95 -0.72 11.89 14.76
N THR A 96 -0.77 12.61 13.65
CA THR A 96 -1.91 12.53 12.72
C THR A 96 -1.66 11.51 11.64
N VAL A 97 -2.71 10.77 11.25
CA VAL A 97 -2.65 9.86 10.10
C VAL A 97 -2.58 10.69 8.82
N VAL A 98 -1.51 10.53 8.04
CA VAL A 98 -1.31 11.24 6.75
C VAL A 98 -1.54 10.35 5.54
N TRP A 99 -1.52 9.04 5.72
CA TRP A 99 -1.80 8.07 4.67
C TRP A 99 -2.34 6.76 5.26
N ARG A 100 -3.14 6.04 4.48
CA ARG A 100 -3.67 4.72 4.80
C ARG A 100 -3.66 3.82 3.57
N GLY A 101 -3.45 2.54 3.76
CA GLY A 101 -3.47 1.56 2.67
C GLY A 101 -3.51 0.12 3.17
N GLN A 102 -3.56 -0.82 2.24
CA GLN A 102 -3.55 -2.25 2.53
C GLN A 102 -2.27 -2.90 2.01
N LEU A 103 -1.62 -3.70 2.85
CA LEU A 103 -0.47 -4.50 2.46
C LEU A 103 -0.82 -5.99 2.44
N LYS A 104 -0.32 -6.71 1.43
CA LYS A 104 -0.41 -8.16 1.38
C LYS A 104 0.72 -8.76 2.19
N GLU A 105 0.39 -9.44 3.28
CA GLU A 105 1.34 -10.11 4.16
C GLU A 105 1.01 -11.59 4.28
N ARG A 106 2.03 -12.43 4.40
CA ARG A 106 1.85 -13.85 4.73
C ARG A 106 1.79 -14.03 6.25
N SER A 107 0.68 -14.58 6.76
CA SER A 107 0.52 -14.91 8.18
C SER A 107 1.58 -15.94 8.60
N PRO A 108 2.33 -15.71 9.69
CA PRO A 108 3.35 -16.66 10.15
C PRO A 108 2.74 -17.94 10.74
N GLU A 109 1.54 -17.86 11.32
CA GLU A 109 0.88 -18.98 11.99
C GLU A 109 0.26 -19.95 10.98
N THR A 110 -0.31 -19.42 9.90
CA THR A 110 -1.12 -20.21 8.97
C THR A 110 -0.51 -20.31 7.58
N GLY A 111 0.46 -19.45 7.25
CA GLY A 111 1.11 -19.42 5.95
C GLY A 111 0.27 -18.82 4.82
N TRP A 112 -0.98 -18.38 5.07
CA TRP A 112 -1.84 -17.76 4.06
C TRP A 112 -1.49 -16.28 3.83
N VAL A 113 -1.76 -15.78 2.63
CA VAL A 113 -1.63 -14.36 2.31
C VAL A 113 -2.91 -13.64 2.74
N GLN A 114 -2.77 -12.65 3.61
CA GLN A 114 -3.85 -11.80 4.12
C GLN A 114 -3.59 -10.33 3.77
N ARG A 115 -4.65 -9.53 3.70
CA ARG A 115 -4.55 -8.07 3.59
C ARG A 115 -4.54 -7.47 4.98
N VAL A 116 -3.60 -6.59 5.26
CA VAL A 116 -3.44 -5.91 6.55
C VAL A 116 -3.56 -4.40 6.33
N ASN A 117 -4.39 -3.74 7.13
CA ASN A 117 -4.51 -2.29 7.12
C ASN A 117 -3.27 -1.67 7.75
N VAL A 118 -2.69 -0.70 7.04
CA VAL A 118 -1.51 0.03 7.48
C VAL A 118 -1.72 1.53 7.35
N TYR A 119 -1.07 2.27 8.23
CA TYR A 119 -1.22 3.71 8.39
C TYR A 119 0.16 4.35 8.45
N ARG A 120 0.28 5.57 7.93
CA ARG A 120 1.49 6.38 8.07
C ARG A 120 1.14 7.65 8.83
N LEU A 121 2.05 8.06 9.72
CA LEU A 121 1.86 9.19 10.61
C LEU A 121 2.71 10.40 10.19
N ASN A 122 2.37 11.58 10.71
CA ASN A 122 3.12 12.82 10.49
C ASN A 122 4.32 13.00 11.43
N ASP A 123 4.93 11.92 11.90
CA ASP A 123 6.03 11.92 12.88
C ASP A 123 7.42 12.13 12.26
N GLY A 124 7.48 12.28 10.93
CA GLY A 124 8.71 12.49 10.17
C GLY A 124 9.37 11.20 9.67
N PHE A 125 8.80 10.03 9.99
CA PHE A 125 9.29 8.74 9.52
C PHE A 125 8.56 8.27 8.25
N TRP A 126 9.16 7.29 7.57
CA TRP A 126 8.59 6.64 6.38
C TRP A 126 7.98 5.27 6.71
N ASP A 127 7.98 4.90 7.98
CA ASP A 127 7.44 3.63 8.45
C ASP A 127 5.92 3.61 8.39
N CYS A 128 5.38 2.41 8.20
CA CYS A 128 3.95 2.12 8.24
C CYS A 128 3.64 1.36 9.53
N TYR A 129 2.57 1.76 10.20
CA TYR A 129 2.07 1.16 11.42
C TYR A 129 0.84 0.33 11.13
N ARG A 130 0.70 -0.80 11.82
CA ARG A 130 -0.52 -1.60 11.77
C ARG A 130 -1.57 -1.03 12.70
N GLU A 131 -2.80 -1.50 12.52
CA GLU A 131 -3.92 -1.09 13.36
C GLU A 131 -3.71 -1.44 14.83
N GLU A 132 -3.14 -2.61 15.12
CA GLU A 132 -2.86 -3.07 16.50
C GLU A 132 -1.73 -2.30 17.19
N GLU A 133 -0.93 -1.54 16.45
CA GLU A 133 0.17 -0.73 16.99
C GLU A 133 -0.27 0.70 17.30
N LEU A 134 -1.51 1.06 16.94
CA LEU A 134 -2.05 2.40 17.10
C LEU A 134 -3.24 2.38 18.06
N GLN A 135 -3.34 3.45 18.84
CA GLN A 135 -4.50 3.73 19.68
C GLN A 135 -5.00 5.15 19.42
N VAL A 136 -6.28 5.39 19.68
CA VAL A 136 -6.84 6.75 19.65
C VAL A 136 -6.20 7.56 20.77
N ALA A 137 -5.76 8.77 20.44
CA ALA A 137 -5.13 9.72 21.37
C ALA A 137 -6.13 10.49 22.23
#